data_AF-A0A9D7GSW6-F1
#
_entry.id   AF-A0A9D7GSW6-F1
#
_cell.length_a   1.000
_cell.length_b   1.000
_cell.length_c   1.000
_cell.angle_alpha   90.00
_cell.angle_beta   90.00
_cell.angle_gamma   90.00
#
_symmetry.space_group_name_H-M   'P 1'
#
loop_
_entity.id
_entity.type
_entity.pdbx_description
1 polymer ?
#
loop_
_entity_poly.entity_id
_entity_poly.type
_entity_poly.pdbx_seq_one_letter_code
_entity_poly.pdbx_strand_id
1 'polypeptide(L)'
;MTKLLRDPTRGWRASELPYTPIQPQGRGRPRAIDFFHDVERTAIELELSNQTCFSHDLLKLETAFRHGYIMSAAIITIHDSAAHSLNWRRKGNNSYLTFETASTFLAVFAPALSVPILLRGLEM
;
A
#
# COMPACT_ATOMS: atom_id res chain seq x y z
N MET A 1 29.89 11.05 -19.63
CA MET A 1 29.11 10.80 -18.40
C MET A 1 28.05 9.77 -18.70
N THR A 2 28.34 8.50 -18.47
CA THR A 2 27.38 7.41 -18.66
C THR A 2 26.46 7.40 -17.45
N LYS A 3 25.17 7.71 -17.63
CA LYS A 3 24.15 7.41 -16.62
C LYS A 3 24.22 5.90 -16.38
N LEU A 4 24.82 5.49 -15.26
CA LEU A 4 24.65 4.14 -14.73
C LEU A 4 23.14 3.99 -14.52
N LEU A 5 22.47 3.29 -15.44
CA LEU A 5 21.17 2.72 -15.21
C LEU A 5 21.36 1.80 -14.01
N ARG A 6 21.02 2.30 -12.82
CA ARG A 6 20.96 1.47 -11.62
C ARG A 6 19.98 0.36 -11.93
N ASP A 7 20.35 -0.86 -11.59
CA ASP A 7 19.44 -2.00 -11.65
C ASP A 7 18.16 -1.64 -10.87
N PRO A 8 16.99 -1.54 -11.52
CA PRO A 8 15.76 -1.07 -10.89
C PRO A 8 15.20 -2.07 -9.86
N THR A 9 15.75 -3.28 -9.79
CA THR A 9 15.35 -4.31 -8.83
C THR A 9 16.15 -4.27 -7.53
N ARG A 10 17.29 -3.57 -7.53
CA ARG A 10 18.20 -3.57 -6.39
C ARG A 10 17.60 -2.82 -5.20
N GLY A 11 17.43 -3.53 -4.09
CA GLY A 11 17.00 -2.95 -2.81
C GLY A 11 15.53 -3.20 -2.49
N TRP A 12 14.77 -3.82 -3.39
CA TRP A 12 13.42 -4.29 -3.11
C TRP A 12 13.44 -5.56 -2.25
N ARG A 13 12.58 -5.59 -1.24
CA ARG A 13 12.28 -6.75 -0.39
C ARG A 13 10.77 -6.93 -0.33
N ALA A 14 10.33 -8.19 -0.33
CA ALA A 14 8.91 -8.52 -0.13
C ALA A 14 8.66 -8.83 1.36
N SER A 15 7.61 -8.26 1.93
CA SER A 15 7.06 -8.63 3.24
C SER A 15 8.05 -8.58 4.43
N GLU A 16 9.13 -7.81 4.30
CA GLU A 16 10.29 -7.94 5.18
C GLU A 16 10.55 -6.75 6.09
N LEU A 17 9.72 -5.69 6.06
CA LEU A 17 9.84 -4.65 7.08
C LEU A 17 9.39 -5.25 8.43
N PRO A 18 10.30 -5.42 9.41
CA PRO A 18 9.90 -5.79 10.75
C PRO A 18 9.45 -4.50 11.43
N TYR A 19 8.37 -3.90 10.94
CA TYR A 19 7.64 -2.96 11.75
C TYR A 19 7.02 -3.78 12.87
N THR A 20 7.67 -3.77 14.03
CA THR A 20 7.07 -4.25 15.27
C THR A 20 6.22 -3.08 15.73
N PRO A 21 4.88 -3.11 15.57
CA PRO A 21 4.06 -2.13 16.24
C PRO A 21 4.35 -2.28 17.72
N ILE A 22 4.34 -1.17 18.44
CA ILE A 22 4.00 -1.20 19.86
C ILE A 22 2.79 -2.12 19.94
N GLN A 23 2.95 -3.31 20.52
CA GLN A 23 1.86 -4.27 20.61
C GLN A 23 0.71 -3.52 21.27
N PRO A 24 -0.41 -3.28 20.56
CA PRO A 24 -1.62 -2.94 21.27
C PRO A 24 -1.80 -4.08 22.28
N GLN A 25 -2.28 -3.82 23.49
CA GLN A 25 -2.61 -4.87 24.45
C GLN A 25 -3.84 -5.71 23.98
N GLY A 26 -3.90 -6.05 22.70
CA GLY A 26 -4.90 -6.84 22.01
C GLY A 26 -4.23 -7.58 20.85
N ARG A 27 -4.71 -8.80 20.57
CA ARG A 27 -4.15 -9.82 19.67
C ARG A 27 -4.17 -9.46 18.17
N GLY A 28 -3.94 -8.21 17.79
CA GLY A 28 -3.78 -7.82 16.40
C GLY A 28 -2.39 -8.23 15.91
N ARG A 29 -2.31 -9.18 14.97
CA ARG A 29 -1.03 -9.44 14.28
C ARG A 29 -0.67 -8.22 13.44
N PRO A 30 0.57 -7.72 13.51
CA PRO A 30 1.05 -6.71 12.57
C PRO A 30 0.93 -7.29 11.16
N ARG A 31 0.31 -6.55 10.23
CA ARG A 31 0.43 -6.86 8.81
C ARG A 31 1.72 -6.24 8.30
N ALA A 32 2.54 -7.04 7.62
CA ALA A 32 3.74 -6.54 6.96
C ALA A 32 3.36 -5.56 5.83
N ILE A 33 4.31 -4.73 5.43
CA ILE A 33 4.24 -3.97 4.18
C ILE A 33 4.57 -4.93 3.04
N ASP A 34 3.77 -4.92 1.96
CA ASP A 34 3.92 -5.90 0.88
C ASP A 34 5.31 -5.84 0.22
N PHE A 35 5.78 -4.62 -0.11
CA PHE A 35 7.13 -4.41 -0.63
C PHE A 35 7.80 -3.17 -0.04
N PHE A 36 9.11 -3.25 0.13
CA PHE A 36 9.92 -2.16 0.64
C PHE A 36 11.23 -2.02 -0.14
N HIS A 37 11.59 -0.79 -0.47
CA HIS A 37 12.87 -0.46 -1.09
C HIS A 37 13.85 0.08 -0.05
N ASP A 38 14.92 -0.64 0.29
CA ASP A 38 15.86 -0.24 1.36
C ASP A 38 16.58 1.08 1.11
N VAL A 39 17.01 1.29 -0.15
CA VAL A 39 17.81 2.47 -0.51
C VAL A 39 16.97 3.74 -0.56
N GLU A 40 15.82 3.70 -1.24
CA GLU A 40 14.91 4.84 -1.37
C GLU A 40 13.98 4.99 -0.16
N ARG A 41 13.90 3.96 0.69
CA ARG A 41 13.00 3.85 1.83
C ARG A 41 11.54 4.04 1.42
N THR A 42 11.15 3.43 0.32
CA THR A 42 9.78 3.50 -0.22
C THR A 42 9.03 2.20 0.05
N ALA A 43 7.78 2.31 0.52
CA ALA A 43 6.87 1.18 0.67
C ALA A 43 5.91 1.06 -0.51
N ILE A 44 5.50 -0.16 -0.85
CA ILE A 44 4.39 -0.42 -1.77
C ILE A 44 3.40 -1.36 -1.10
N GLU A 45 2.11 -1.03 -1.19
CA GLU A 45 0.98 -1.91 -0.86
C GLU A 45 0.22 -2.30 -2.11
N LEU A 46 -0.15 -3.58 -2.22
CA LEU A 46 -1.06 -4.08 -3.25
C LEU A 46 -2.45 -4.28 -2.63
N GLU A 47 -3.31 -3.27 -2.72
CA GLU A 47 -4.63 -3.32 -2.12
C GLU A 47 -5.68 -3.77 -3.16
N LEU A 48 -5.93 -5.08 -3.18
CA LEU A 48 -6.91 -5.76 -4.03
C LEU A 48 -8.04 -6.42 -3.21
N SER A 49 -8.22 -6.00 -1.97
CA SER A 49 -9.21 -6.54 -1.04
C SER A 49 -10.41 -5.60 -0.93
N ASN A 50 -10.53 -4.86 0.18
CA ASN A 50 -11.70 -4.06 0.53
C ASN A 50 -11.30 -2.79 1.28
N GLN A 51 -12.26 -1.89 1.47
CA GLN A 51 -12.05 -0.62 2.14
C GLN A 51 -11.45 -0.74 3.55
N THR A 52 -11.85 -1.75 4.34
CA THR A 52 -11.31 -1.93 5.69
C THR A 52 -9.81 -2.19 5.64
N CYS A 53 -9.35 -3.05 4.72
CA CYS A 53 -7.92 -3.34 4.55
C CYS A 53 -7.15 -2.08 4.13
N PHE A 54 -7.71 -1.26 3.24
CA PHE A 54 -7.10 0.00 2.84
C PHE A 54 -6.89 0.99 3.98
N SER A 55 -7.87 1.13 4.88
CA SER A 55 -7.68 1.96 6.07
C SER A 55 -6.56 1.44 6.98
N HIS A 56 -6.40 0.12 7.09
CA HIS A 56 -5.27 -0.47 7.80
C HIS A 56 -3.93 -0.18 7.10
N ASP A 57 -3.90 -0.21 5.77
CA ASP A 57 -2.70 0.10 5.00
C ASP A 57 -2.28 1.57 5.16
N LEU A 58 -3.23 2.51 5.12
CA LEU A 58 -2.94 3.93 5.41
C LEU A 58 -2.31 4.12 6.80
N LEU A 59 -2.90 3.50 7.83
CA LEU A 59 -2.38 3.57 9.20
C LEU A 59 -0.99 2.94 9.33
N LYS A 60 -0.79 1.79 8.69
CA LYS A 60 0.49 1.07 8.65
C LYS A 60 1.59 1.94 8.02
N LEU A 61 1.32 2.56 6.87
CA LEU A 61 2.25 3.43 6.16
C LEU A 61 2.56 4.71 6.93
N GLU A 62 1.55 5.38 7.49
CA GLU A 62 1.74 6.57 8.32
C GLU A 62 2.61 6.27 9.54
N THR A 63 2.36 5.12 10.17
CA THR A 63 3.13 4.68 11.32
C THR A 63 4.58 4.40 10.93
N ALA A 64 4.81 3.66 9.85
CA ALA A 64 6.16 3.39 9.34
C ALA A 64 6.92 4.69 9.00
N PHE A 65 6.22 5.70 8.49
CA PHE A 65 6.79 7.02 8.18
C PHE A 65 7.15 7.79 9.45
N ARG A 66 6.25 7.86 10.44
CA ARG A 66 6.51 8.55 11.72
C ARG A 66 7.67 7.95 12.50
N HIS A 67 7.91 6.65 12.37
CA HIS A 67 9.05 5.97 12.98
C HIS A 67 10.34 6.07 12.15
N GLY A 68 10.30 6.73 10.98
CA GLY A 68 11.49 6.89 10.14
C GLY A 68 11.95 5.59 9.49
N TYR A 69 11.05 4.64 9.22
CA TYR A 69 11.37 3.46 8.41
C TYR A 69 11.25 3.76 6.92
N ILE A 70 10.20 4.48 6.54
CA ILE A 70 9.94 4.87 5.15
C ILE A 70 10.01 6.40 4.99
N MET A 71 10.20 6.86 3.77
CA MET A 71 10.17 8.26 3.36
C MET A 71 8.98 8.57 2.45
N SER A 72 8.47 7.55 1.76
CA SER A 72 7.31 7.63 0.86
C SER A 72 6.63 6.27 0.74
N ALA A 73 5.42 6.26 0.20
CA ALA A 73 4.70 5.05 -0.10
C ALA A 73 3.95 5.14 -1.44
N ALA A 74 3.67 3.98 -2.02
CA ALA A 74 2.70 3.83 -3.09
C ALA A 74 1.67 2.77 -2.72
N ILE A 75 0.43 2.99 -3.13
CA ILE A 75 -0.63 1.98 -3.06
C ILE A 75 -1.10 1.69 -4.47
N ILE A 76 -1.06 0.42 -4.85
CA ILE A 76 -1.51 -0.05 -6.15
C ILE A 76 -2.87 -0.72 -5.97
N THR A 77 -3.85 -0.24 -6.72
CA THR A 77 -5.22 -0.75 -6.78
C THR A 77 -5.59 -1.08 -8.22
N ILE A 78 -6.84 -1.43 -8.47
CA ILE A 78 -7.41 -1.66 -9.81
C ILE A 78 -8.44 -0.59 -10.14
N HIS A 79 -8.52 -0.17 -11.39
CA HIS A 79 -9.64 0.69 -11.82
C HIS A 79 -10.96 -0.09 -11.84
N ASP A 80 -12.08 0.63 -11.72
CA ASP A 80 -13.43 0.09 -11.90
C ASP A 80 -13.55 -0.71 -13.20
N SER A 81 -12.96 -0.21 -14.30
CA SER A 81 -12.93 -0.87 -15.61
C SER A 81 -12.29 -2.26 -15.57
N ALA A 82 -11.23 -2.43 -14.78
CA ALA A 82 -10.54 -3.70 -14.59
C ALA A 82 -11.22 -4.61 -13.56
N ALA A 83 -11.94 -4.05 -12.58
CA ALA A 83 -12.63 -4.81 -11.54
C ALA A 83 -13.71 -5.75 -12.12
N HIS A 84 -14.42 -5.30 -13.17
CA HIS A 84 -15.39 -6.15 -13.87
C HIS A 84 -14.77 -7.40 -14.50
N SER A 85 -13.56 -7.28 -15.06
CA SER A 85 -12.80 -8.39 -15.65
C SER A 85 -12.25 -9.37 -14.61
N LEU A 86 -12.24 -9.00 -13.32
CA LEU A 86 -11.78 -9.84 -12.21
C LEU A 86 -12.93 -10.52 -11.45
N ASN A 87 -14.18 -10.17 -11.74
CA ASN A 87 -15.36 -10.67 -11.02
C ASN A 87 -15.64 -12.17 -11.22
N TRP A 88 -15.16 -12.81 -12.31
CA TRP A 88 -15.38 -14.25 -12.56
C TRP A 88 -14.72 -15.17 -11.52
N ARG A 89 -13.78 -14.68 -10.71
CA ARG A 89 -13.11 -15.47 -9.67
C ARG A 89 -13.77 -15.42 -8.30
N ARG A 90 -14.93 -14.76 -8.12
CA ARG A 90 -15.53 -14.61 -6.79
C ARG A 90 -16.61 -15.62 -6.45
N LYS A 91 -16.36 -16.36 -5.36
CA LYS A 91 -17.40 -16.90 -4.46
C LYS A 91 -17.63 -15.86 -3.36
N GLY A 92 -18.73 -15.11 -3.39
CA GLY A 92 -19.17 -14.21 -2.32
C GLY A 92 -18.98 -12.71 -2.56
N ASN A 93 -19.91 -11.91 -2.04
CA ASN A 93 -20.21 -10.47 -2.26
C ASN A 93 -19.10 -9.43 -1.91
N ASN A 94 -17.81 -9.76 -1.90
CA ASN A 94 -16.78 -8.91 -1.28
C ASN A 94 -16.27 -7.72 -2.12
N SER A 95 -17.05 -6.82 -2.73
CA SER A 95 -16.59 -5.72 -3.65
C SER A 95 -15.09 -5.30 -3.53
N TYR A 96 -14.32 -5.44 -4.63
CA TYR A 96 -12.92 -4.99 -4.67
C TYR A 96 -12.86 -3.51 -4.30
N LEU A 97 -11.83 -3.09 -3.57
CA LEU A 97 -11.51 -1.67 -3.53
C LEU A 97 -10.94 -1.26 -4.89
N THR A 98 -11.62 -0.33 -5.55
CA THR A 98 -11.18 0.22 -6.82
C THR A 98 -10.41 1.51 -6.61
N PHE A 99 -9.67 1.94 -7.63
CA PHE A 99 -8.91 3.19 -7.61
C PHE A 99 -9.81 4.39 -7.32
N GLU A 100 -10.98 4.45 -7.95
CA GLU A 100 -11.97 5.51 -7.79
C GLU A 100 -12.43 5.60 -6.32
N THR A 101 -12.75 4.44 -5.74
CA THR A 101 -13.14 4.34 -4.33
C THR A 101 -11.97 4.70 -3.41
N ALA A 102 -10.80 4.12 -3.64
CA ALA A 102 -9.57 4.36 -2.86
C ALA A 102 -9.14 5.83 -2.87
N SER A 103 -9.25 6.50 -4.03
CA SER A 103 -8.89 7.92 -4.18
C SER A 103 -9.79 8.81 -3.33
N THR A 104 -11.10 8.51 -3.30
CA THR A 104 -12.06 9.22 -2.45
C THR A 104 -11.72 9.04 -0.97
N PHE A 105 -11.41 7.81 -0.54
CA PHE A 105 -11.00 7.55 0.83
C PHE A 105 -9.69 8.24 1.18
N LEU A 106 -8.67 8.15 0.32
CA LEU A 106 -7.38 8.79 0.54
C LEU A 106 -7.54 10.30 0.71
N ALA A 107 -8.40 10.96 -0.08
CA ALA A 107 -8.67 12.38 0.07
C ALA A 107 -9.29 12.74 1.44
N VAL A 108 -10.15 11.88 2.00
CA VAL A 108 -10.72 12.06 3.35
C VAL A 108 -9.66 11.91 4.44
N PHE A 109 -8.74 10.95 4.29
CA PHE A 109 -7.68 10.70 5.28
C PHE A 109 -6.47 11.62 5.12
N ALA A 110 -6.24 12.20 3.94
CA ALA A 110 -5.06 13.00 3.62
C ALA A 110 -4.73 14.09 4.67
N PRO A 111 -5.69 14.83 5.27
CA PRO A 111 -5.38 15.81 6.31
C PRO A 111 -4.76 15.21 7.58
N ALA A 112 -4.95 13.92 7.85
CA ALA A 112 -4.42 13.22 9.01
C ALA A 112 -3.12 12.43 8.72
N LEU A 113 -2.72 12.35 7.45
CA LEU A 113 -1.54 11.61 7.00
C LEU A 113 -0.38 12.57 6.76
N SER A 114 0.80 12.20 7.26
CA SER A 114 2.06 12.89 6.99
C SER A 114 2.89 12.16 5.93
N VAL A 115 2.69 10.86 5.77
CA VAL A 115 3.36 10.05 4.75
C VAL A 115 2.96 10.51 3.34
N PRO A 116 3.93 10.79 2.44
CA PRO A 116 3.65 11.01 1.03
C PRO A 116 3.20 9.70 0.37
N ILE A 117 1.95 9.65 -0.11
CA ILE A 117 1.38 8.46 -0.77
C ILE A 117 1.07 8.76 -2.24
N LEU A 118 1.60 7.91 -3.12
CA LEU A 118 1.16 7.80 -4.51
C LEU A 118 0.08 6.72 -4.62
N LEU A 119 -1.11 7.05 -5.11
CA LEU A 119 -2.13 6.06 -5.45
C LEU A 119 -2.07 5.75 -6.95
N ARG A 120 -1.99 4.48 -7.32
CA ARG A 120 -1.94 4.03 -8.72
C ARG A 120 -3.02 2.97 -8.99
N GLY A 121 -3.89 3.23 -9.96
CA GLY A 121 -4.79 2.22 -10.49
C GLY A 121 -4.16 1.47 -11.67
N LEU A 122 -4.41 0.16 -11.73
CA LEU A 122 -4.09 -0.66 -12.90
C LEU A 122 -5.28 -0.69 -13.86
N GLU A 123 -5.02 -0.32 -15.11
CA GLU A 123 -5.95 -0.41 -16.24
C GLU A 123 -5.64 -1.68 -17.06
N MET A 124 -6.63 -2.16 -17.82
CA MET A 124 -6.50 -3.29 -18.74
C MET A 124 -6.72 -2.85 -20.18
#